data_AF-A0A2V7YD38-F1
#
_entry.id   AF-A0A2V7YD38-F1
#
_cell.length_a   1.000
_cell.length_b   1.000
_cell.length_c   1.000
_cell.angle_alpha   90.00
_cell.angle_beta   90.00
_cell.angle_gamma   90.00
#
_symmetry.space_group_name_H-M   'P 1'
#
loop_
_entity.id
_entity.type
_entity.pdbx_description
1 polymer ?
#
loop_
_entity_poly.entity_id
_entity_poly.type
_entity_poly.pdbx_seq_one_letter_code
_entity_poly.pdbx_strand_id
1 'polypeptide(L)'
;LGDGEFLRHLRRLASCAVPMITITEVERENPPKALFALTPAGQNVLDAKVDFIDLNNAGFWLGGAHLTRERMWRWDEKRQAIVASRSAG
;
A
#
# COMPACT_ATOMS: atom_id res chain seq x y z
N LEU A 1 -8.86 -7.86 11.00
CA LEU A 1 -7.62 -7.07 11.21
C LEU A 1 -7.74 -6.44 12.60
N GLY A 2 -6.67 -6.39 13.39
CA GLY A 2 -6.65 -5.63 14.65
C GLY A 2 -5.95 -4.28 14.48
N ASP A 3 -6.04 -3.40 15.48
CA ASP A 3 -5.51 -2.03 15.42
C ASP A 3 -3.99 -1.96 15.16
N GLY A 4 -3.22 -2.89 15.73
CA GLY A 4 -1.78 -2.97 15.51
C GLY A 4 -1.41 -3.29 14.06
N GLU A 5 -2.14 -4.23 13.43
CA GLU A 5 -1.96 -4.55 12.02
C GLU A 5 -2.38 -3.39 11.12
N PHE A 6 -3.48 -2.71 11.47
CA PHE A 6 -3.94 -1.53 10.74
C PHE A 6 -2.88 -0.43 10.76
N LEU A 7 -2.32 -0.12 11.93
CA LEU A 7 -1.26 0.89 12.06
C LEU A 7 0.03 0.48 11.34
N ARG A 8 0.36 -0.82 11.32
CA ARG A 8 1.48 -1.36 10.53
C ARG A 8 1.29 -1.10 9.03
N HIS A 9 0.08 -1.26 8.51
CA HIS A 9 -0.24 -0.96 7.12
C HIS A 9 -0.15 0.54 6.81
N LEU A 10 -0.67 1.41 7.68
CA LEU A 10 -0.56 2.86 7.50
C LEU A 10 0.90 3.33 7.49
N ARG A 11 1.71 2.88 8.45
CA ARG A 11 3.14 3.19 8.50
C ARG A 11 3.86 2.75 7.24
N ARG A 12 3.55 1.55 6.73
CA ARG A 12 4.12 1.05 5.48
C ARG A 12 3.75 1.91 4.27
N LEU A 13 2.51 2.39 4.18
CA LEU A 13 2.07 3.29 3.10
C LEU A 13 2.78 4.66 3.19
N ALA A 14 3.08 5.12 4.39
CA ALA A 14 3.80 6.38 4.62
C ALA A 14 5.32 6.27 4.37
N SER A 15 5.90 5.07 4.53
CA SER A 15 7.37 4.87 4.49
C SER A 15 7.87 4.05 3.30
N CYS A 16 7.00 3.71 2.34
CA CYS A 16 7.42 3.05 1.10
C CYS A 16 8.21 4.01 0.19
N ALA A 17 8.87 3.48 -0.84
CA ALA A 17 9.80 4.24 -1.69
C ALA A 17 9.18 5.52 -2.29
N VAL A 18 7.92 5.41 -2.71
CA VAL A 18 7.04 6.51 -3.11
C VAL A 18 5.88 6.54 -2.10
N PRO A 19 5.88 7.46 -1.11
CA PRO A 19 4.86 7.52 -0.08
C PRO A 19 3.45 7.71 -0.64
N MET A 20 2.51 6.88 -0.18
CA MET A 20 1.10 6.94 -0.60
C MET A 20 0.26 7.84 0.30
N ILE A 21 0.65 7.95 1.56
CA ILE A 21 0.02 8.83 2.53
C ILE A 21 1.06 9.63 3.30
N THR A 22 0.66 10.75 3.87
CA THR A 22 1.37 11.40 4.97
C THR A 22 0.71 11.04 6.30
N ILE A 23 1.52 11.04 7.36
CA ILE A 23 1.04 10.94 8.74
C ILE A 23 1.55 12.19 9.45
N THR A 24 0.64 13.00 9.97
CA THR A 24 0.99 14.16 10.80
C THR A 24 0.35 14.01 12.17
N GLU A 25 1.12 14.33 13.21
CA GLU A 25 0.59 14.37 14.57
C GLU A 25 0.05 15.78 14.85
N VAL A 26 -1.20 15.87 15.28
CA VAL A 26 -1.78 17.13 15.72
C VAL A 26 -1.51 17.29 17.20
N GLU A 27 -0.40 17.96 17.53
CA GLU A 27 0.06 18.18 18.92
C GLU A 27 -0.95 18.95 19.79
N ARG A 28 -1.90 19.67 19.17
CA ARG A 28 -2.90 20.48 19.88
C ARG A 28 -4.04 19.67 20.51
N GLU A 29 -4.12 18.37 20.25
CA GLU A 29 -5.11 17.47 20.85
C GLU A 29 -4.47 16.60 21.94
N ASN A 30 -5.19 16.34 23.04
CA ASN A 30 -4.75 15.44 24.10
C ASN A 30 -5.77 14.29 24.28
N PRO A 31 -5.44 13.04 23.90
CA PRO A 31 -4.16 12.61 23.30
C PRO A 31 -3.98 13.10 21.86
N PRO A 32 -2.73 13.20 21.37
CA PRO A 32 -2.46 13.63 19.99
C PRO A 32 -3.12 12.67 19.01
N LYS A 33 -3.89 13.22 18.07
CA LYS A 33 -4.47 12.45 16.96
C LYS A 33 -3.55 12.50 15.75
N ALA A 34 -3.36 11.35 15.13
CA ALA A 34 -2.73 11.27 13.82
C ALA A 34 -3.75 11.65 12.73
N LEU A 35 -3.37 12.59 11.87
CA LEU A 35 -4.04 12.85 10.60
C LEU A 35 -3.34 12.09 9.48
N PHE A 36 -4.15 11.53 8.59
CA PHE A 36 -3.70 10.80 7.42
C PHE A 36 -4.22 11.52 6.18
N ALA A 37 -3.35 11.79 5.21
CA ALA A 37 -3.75 12.38 3.94
C ALA A 37 -3.11 11.62 2.76
N LEU A 38 -3.82 11.52 1.64
CA LEU A 38 -3.26 10.98 0.40
C LEU A 38 -2.20 11.94 -0.14
N THR A 39 -1.07 11.38 -0.60
CA THR A 39 -0.14 12.13 -1.45
C THR A 39 -0.69 12.21 -2.88
N PRO A 40 -0.15 13.09 -3.74
CA PRO A 40 -0.49 13.06 -5.17
C PRO A 40 -0.24 11.69 -5.82
N ALA A 41 0.83 11.00 -5.42
CA ALA A 41 1.11 9.65 -5.89
C ALA A 41 0.08 8.63 -5.38
N GLY A 42 -0.31 8.72 -4.10
CA GLY A 42 -1.37 7.90 -3.51
C GLY A 42 -2.71 8.09 -4.21
N GLN A 43 -3.08 9.33 -4.53
CA GLN A 43 -4.29 9.62 -5.32
C GLN A 43 -4.22 8.98 -6.71
N ASN A 44 -3.07 9.07 -7.40
CA ASN A 44 -2.92 8.44 -8.72
C ASN A 44 -3.04 6.91 -8.67
N VAL A 45 -2.55 6.28 -7.61
CA VAL A 45 -2.73 4.83 -7.40
C VAL A 45 -4.20 4.51 -7.15
N LEU A 46 -4.87 5.29 -6.29
CA LEU A 46 -6.29 5.10 -5.98
C LEU A 46 -7.20 5.25 -7.21
N ASP A 47 -6.86 6.22 -8.08
CA ASP A 47 -7.54 6.45 -9.36
C ASP A 47 -7.16 5.43 -10.44
N ALA A 48 -6.36 4.41 -10.12
CA ALA A 48 -5.83 3.41 -11.05
C ALA A 48 -5.04 4.00 -12.25
N LYS A 49 -4.47 5.21 -12.10
CA LYS A 49 -3.62 5.86 -13.12
C LYS A 49 -2.22 5.28 -13.16
N VAL A 50 -1.72 4.80 -12.02
CA VAL A 50 -0.42 4.15 -11.87
C VAL A 50 -0.54 2.95 -10.93
N ASP A 51 0.33 1.95 -11.11
CA ASP A 51 0.33 0.75 -10.29
C ASP A 51 1.19 0.93 -9.02
N PHE A 52 0.66 0.54 -7.86
CA PHE A 52 1.40 0.61 -6.59
C PHE A 52 2.70 -0.21 -6.62
N ILE A 53 2.68 -1.41 -7.20
CA ILE A 53 3.84 -2.33 -7.21
C ILE A 53 4.92 -1.85 -8.17
N ASP A 54 4.52 -1.15 -9.24
CA ASP A 54 5.46 -0.51 -10.16
C ASP A 54 6.26 0.59 -9.44
N LEU A 55 5.60 1.37 -8.58
CA LEU A 55 6.23 2.44 -7.79
C LEU A 55 6.99 1.93 -6.54
N ASN A 56 6.44 0.94 -5.83
CA ASN A 56 6.84 0.61 -4.45
C ASN A 56 7.37 -0.82 -4.25
N ASN A 57 7.46 -1.61 -5.31
CA ASN A 57 7.92 -3.01 -5.32
C ASN A 57 7.05 -3.97 -4.48
N ALA A 58 7.12 -5.26 -4.81
CA ALA A 58 6.36 -6.33 -4.16
C ALA A 58 7.12 -7.04 -3.03
N GLY A 59 8.36 -6.66 -2.72
CA GLY A 59 9.26 -7.40 -1.81
C GLY A 59 8.86 -7.31 -0.34
N PHE A 60 7.92 -8.17 0.10
CA PHE A 60 7.55 -8.29 1.50
C PHE A 60 7.00 -9.68 1.84
N TRP A 61 7.00 -10.00 3.12
CA TRP A 61 6.40 -11.22 3.65
C TRP A 61 4.95 -11.01 4.06
N LEU A 62 4.08 -11.93 3.67
CA LEU A 62 2.68 -11.99 4.09
C LEU A 62 2.34 -13.39 4.55
N GLY A 63 2.11 -13.58 5.86
CA GLY A 63 1.68 -14.88 6.40
C GLY A 63 2.63 -16.05 6.10
N GLY A 64 3.94 -15.80 6.00
CA GLY A 64 4.94 -16.81 5.65
C GLY A 64 5.19 -17.00 4.14
N ALA A 65 4.49 -16.25 3.28
CA ALA A 65 4.79 -16.19 1.85
C ALA A 65 5.63 -14.94 1.54
N HIS A 66 6.77 -15.13 0.86
CA HIS A 66 7.55 -14.02 0.32
C HIS A 66 6.97 -13.62 -1.04
N LEU A 67 6.41 -12.42 -1.11
CA LEU A 67 5.89 -11.87 -2.34
C LEU A 67 7.04 -11.23 -3.14
N THR A 68 7.14 -11.62 -4.41
CA THR A 68 8.07 -11.02 -5.39
C THR A 68 7.28 -10.68 -6.65
N ARG A 69 7.82 -9.81 -7.51
CA ARG A 69 7.11 -9.39 -8.73
C ARG A 69 6.79 -10.59 -9.65
N GLU A 70 7.71 -11.55 -9.73
CA GLU A 70 7.62 -12.73 -10.59
C GLU A 70 6.64 -13.79 -10.05
N ARG A 71 6.26 -13.69 -8.77
CA ARG A 71 5.43 -14.67 -8.05
C ARG A 71 4.22 -14.04 -7.39
N MET A 72 3.67 -12.99 -8.00
CA MET A 72 2.50 -12.28 -7.48
C MET A 72 1.25 -12.69 -8.25
N TRP A 73 0.20 -13.06 -7.51
CA TRP A 73 -1.16 -13.15 -8.02
C TRP A 73 -1.94 -11.89 -7.67
N ARG A 74 -2.80 -11.45 -8.57
CA ARG A 74 -3.61 -10.25 -8.42
C ARG A 74 -5.07 -10.56 -8.65
N TRP A 75 -5.93 -9.92 -7.88
CA TRP A 75 -7.35 -9.93 -8.15
C TRP A 75 -7.66 -9.01 -9.33
N ASP A 76 -8.38 -9.53 -10.33
CA ASP A 76 -8.94 -8.74 -11.43
C ASP A 76 -10.44 -8.57 -11.18
N GLU A 77 -10.85 -7.37 -10.79
CA GLU A 77 -12.26 -7.06 -10.50
C GLU A 77 -13.17 -7.26 -11.71
N LYS A 78 -12.69 -7.02 -12.94
CA LYS A 78 -13.54 -7.16 -14.13
C LYS A 78 -13.80 -8.63 -14.44
N ARG A 79 -12.80 -9.48 -14.23
CA ARG A 79 -12.88 -10.93 -14.48
C ARG A 79 -13.40 -11.71 -13.28
N GLN A 80 -13.48 -11.08 -12.11
CA GLN A 80 -13.79 -11.74 -10.83
C GLN A 80 -12.91 -12.98 -10.62
N ALA A 81 -11.62 -12.84 -10.95
CA ALA A 81 -10.68 -13.95 -10.97
C ALA A 81 -9.30 -13.53 -10.47
N ILE A 82 -8.55 -14.51 -9.99
CA ILE A 82 -7.14 -14.35 -9.69
C ILE A 82 -6.34 -14.53 -10.98
N VAL A 83 -5.50 -13.55 -11.32
CA VAL A 83 -4.61 -13.57 -12.48
C VAL A 83 -3.15 -13.48 -12.03
N ALA A 84 -2.24 -14.03 -12.83
CA ALA A 84 -0.82 -13.78 -12.63
C ALA A 84 -0.54 -12.28 -12.83
N SER A 85 0.29 -11.70 -11.96
CA SER A 85 0.85 -10.38 -12.19
C SER A 85 1.64 -10.39 -13.49
N ARG A 86 1.62 -9.28 -14.23
CA ARG A 86 2.45 -9.14 -15.43
C ARG A 86 3.91 -9.31 -15.01
N SER A 87 4.62 -10.21 -15.68
CA SER A 87 6.07 -10.34 -15.55
C SER A 87 6.72 -9.02 -15.99
N ALA A 88 7.78 -8.60 -15.31
CA ALA A 88 8.70 -7.63 -15.92
C ALA A 88 9.27 -8.28 -17.18
N GLY A 89 9.10 -7.60 -18.33
CA GLY A 89 9.74 -8.00 -19.58
C GLY A 89 11.25 -7.84 -19.53
#